data_AF-A0A162K4N2-F1
#
_entry.id   AF-A0A162K4N2-F1
#
_cell.length_a   1.000
_cell.length_b   1.000
_cell.length_c   1.000
_cell.angle_alpha   90.00
_cell.angle_beta   90.00
_cell.angle_gamma   90.00
#
_symmetry.space_group_name_H-M   'P 1'
#
loop_
_entity.id
_entity.type
_entity.pdbx_description
1 polymer ?
#
loop_
_entity_poly.entity_id
_entity_poly.type
_entity_poly.pdbx_seq_one_letter_code
_entity_poly.pdbx_strand_id
1 'polypeptide(L)'
;MLKSHAKVDNCLTHKRGSIVAKKTKNRLESKTEKGFALIEVLAAIVILSIVSLVLTSYFSNALSYANTNQNKTVMVNLARNALFYVEKQDFDKMEKYFNLSGGNPNASKGSYPNISTEQCAPDRCSQLFRSPELLESVLNPSINGVAYNITISYQSELHSKMKAEGSKAEMAKYLLPVKVTVSSSIGGSNATIVEGYITDGRIR
;
A
#
# COMPACT_ATOMS: atom_id res chain seq x y z
N MET A 1 -86.74 -23.31 37.39
CA MET A 1 -85.62 -24.07 36.79
C MET A 1 -85.18 -25.13 37.80
N LEU A 2 -85.88 -26.25 37.91
CA LEU A 2 -85.72 -27.54 37.19
C LEU A 2 -84.39 -28.26 37.47
N LYS A 3 -84.58 -29.34 38.24
CA LYS A 3 -83.65 -30.35 38.80
C LYS A 3 -82.90 -31.17 37.74
N SER A 4 -81.65 -31.48 38.07
CA SER A 4 -81.07 -32.83 38.18
C SER A 4 -81.82 -33.99 37.52
N HIS A 5 -81.16 -34.66 36.58
CA HIS A 5 -81.48 -36.02 36.12
C HIS A 5 -80.26 -36.94 36.25
N ALA A 6 -80.56 -38.17 36.66
CA ALA A 6 -79.64 -39.25 36.97
C ALA A 6 -79.75 -40.40 35.95
N LYS A 7 -78.85 -41.40 36.14
CA LYS A 7 -78.87 -42.80 35.68
C LYS A 7 -78.32 -43.03 34.26
N VAL A 8 -77.56 -44.09 33.92
CA VAL A 8 -77.76 -45.53 34.21
C VAL A 8 -76.44 -46.33 34.15
N ASP A 9 -76.39 -47.39 34.96
CA ASP A 9 -75.41 -48.47 35.09
C ASP A 9 -75.14 -49.27 33.79
N ASN A 10 -73.95 -49.88 33.62
CA ASN A 10 -73.88 -51.34 33.45
C ASN A 10 -72.47 -51.95 33.58
N CYS A 11 -72.48 -53.21 33.99
CA CYS A 11 -71.39 -54.07 34.44
C CYS A 11 -70.94 -55.07 33.34
N LEU A 12 -69.83 -55.77 33.60
CA LEU A 12 -69.34 -57.02 32.96
C LEU A 12 -68.65 -56.83 31.58
N THR A 13 -67.40 -57.26 31.33
CA THR A 13 -66.91 -58.64 31.39
C THR A 13 -65.39 -58.70 31.15
N HIS A 14 -64.68 -59.43 32.03
CA HIS A 14 -63.69 -60.47 31.74
C HIS A 14 -63.07 -60.55 30.31
N LYS A 15 -61.73 -60.38 30.19
CA LYS A 15 -60.85 -61.37 29.52
C LYS A 15 -59.35 -61.05 29.63
N ARG A 16 -58.61 -62.07 30.08
CA ARG A 16 -57.16 -62.26 30.03
C ARG A 16 -56.60 -62.06 28.61
N GLY A 17 -55.36 -61.59 28.49
CA GLY A 17 -54.59 -61.81 27.26
C GLY A 17 -53.32 -60.98 27.07
N SER A 18 -52.18 -61.59 27.38
CA SER A 18 -50.86 -61.40 26.75
C SER A 18 -50.19 -60.03 26.82
N ILE A 19 -49.28 -59.90 27.79
CA ILE A 19 -48.11 -59.02 27.67
C ILE A 19 -47.18 -59.67 26.63
N VAL A 20 -47.24 -59.21 25.39
CA VAL A 20 -46.21 -59.50 24.39
C VAL A 20 -44.97 -58.70 24.79
N ALA A 21 -43.98 -59.39 25.34
CA ALA A 21 -42.65 -58.82 25.55
C ALA A 21 -42.04 -58.47 24.19
N LYS A 22 -42.11 -57.17 23.82
CA LYS A 22 -41.29 -56.63 22.73
C LYS A 22 -39.83 -56.70 23.19
N LYS A 23 -39.11 -57.72 22.70
CA LYS A 23 -37.65 -57.82 22.83
C LYS A 23 -37.03 -56.69 21.99
N THR A 24 -36.76 -55.56 22.62
CA THR A 24 -35.98 -54.47 22.02
C THR A 24 -34.56 -55.01 21.80
N LYS A 25 -34.28 -55.35 20.54
CA LYS A 25 -32.97 -55.81 20.09
C LYS A 25 -32.05 -54.58 20.07
N ASN A 26 -31.46 -54.24 21.21
CA ASN A 26 -30.37 -53.28 21.30
C ASN A 26 -29.18 -53.86 20.53
N ARG A 27 -29.07 -53.50 19.25
CA ARG A 27 -27.86 -53.71 18.46
C ARG A 27 -26.86 -52.66 18.95
N LEU A 28 -26.07 -53.01 19.97
CA LEU A 28 -24.80 -52.32 20.18
C LEU A 28 -23.95 -52.62 18.95
N GLU A 29 -23.92 -51.68 17.99
CA GLU A 29 -22.82 -51.63 17.06
C GLU A 29 -21.58 -51.28 17.87
N SER A 30 -20.73 -52.28 18.16
CA SER A 30 -19.38 -52.02 18.63
C SER A 30 -18.68 -51.27 17.51
N LYS A 31 -18.55 -49.94 17.65
CA LYS A 31 -17.64 -49.15 16.84
C LYS A 31 -16.25 -49.73 17.06
N THR A 32 -15.77 -50.45 16.06
CA THR A 32 -14.38 -50.89 16.02
C THR A 32 -13.53 -49.64 15.83
N GLU A 33 -12.84 -49.22 16.88
CA GLU A 33 -11.82 -48.18 16.83
C GLU A 33 -10.67 -48.69 15.94
N LYS A 34 -10.80 -48.49 14.62
CA LYS A 34 -9.71 -48.77 13.67
C LYS A 34 -8.65 -47.70 13.87
N GLY A 35 -7.56 -48.04 14.55
CA GLY A 35 -6.37 -47.21 14.60
C GLY A 35 -5.80 -46.97 13.20
N PHE A 36 -5.18 -45.81 12.99
CA PHE A 36 -4.56 -45.46 11.71
C PHE A 36 -3.43 -46.42 11.35
N ALA A 37 -3.44 -46.91 10.11
CA ALA A 37 -2.34 -47.71 9.60
C ALA A 37 -1.11 -46.82 9.34
N LEU A 38 0.09 -47.34 9.59
CA LEU A 38 1.34 -46.58 9.41
C LEU A 38 1.53 -46.09 7.96
N ILE A 39 1.09 -46.89 6.99
CA ILE A 39 1.09 -46.52 5.56
C ILE A 39 0.14 -45.36 5.24
N GLU A 40 -0.98 -45.25 5.95
CA GLU A 40 -1.97 -44.19 5.75
C GLU A 40 -1.43 -42.86 6.27
N VAL A 41 -0.81 -42.87 7.46
CA VAL A 41 -0.12 -41.70 8.02
C VAL A 41 1.05 -41.27 7.13
N LEU A 42 1.83 -42.23 6.62
CA LEU A 42 2.93 -41.95 5.70
C LEU A 42 2.44 -41.31 4.41
N ALA A 43 1.37 -41.84 3.80
CA ALA A 43 0.77 -41.25 2.60
C ALA A 43 0.23 -39.83 2.86
N ALA A 44 -0.41 -39.59 4.00
CA ALA A 44 -0.92 -38.26 4.37
C ALA A 44 0.22 -37.24 4.54
N ILE A 45 1.34 -37.62 5.17
CA ILE A 45 2.51 -36.74 5.33
C ILE A 45 3.15 -36.42 3.97
N VAL A 46 3.27 -37.40 3.07
CA VAL A 46 3.80 -37.17 1.73
C VAL A 46 2.94 -36.17 0.96
N ILE A 47 1.61 -36.35 0.94
CA ILE A 47 0.70 -35.42 0.27
C ILE A 47 0.79 -34.02 0.92
N LEU A 48 0.79 -33.95 2.25
CA LEU A 48 0.91 -32.69 2.98
C LEU A 48 2.23 -31.97 2.65
N SER A 49 3.33 -32.71 2.52
CA SER A 49 4.64 -32.14 2.20
C SER A 49 4.67 -31.49 0.82
N ILE A 50 4.09 -32.16 -0.20
CA ILE A 50 3.99 -31.63 -1.56
C ILE A 50 3.15 -30.35 -1.57
N VAL A 51 1.98 -30.38 -0.92
CA VAL A 51 1.10 -29.21 -0.82
C VAL A 51 1.78 -28.05 -0.10
N SER A 52 2.49 -28.33 1.00
CA SER A 52 3.20 -27.31 1.79
C SER A 52 4.30 -26.63 0.99
N LEU A 53 5.06 -27.37 0.18
CA LEU A 53 6.10 -26.81 -0.68
C LEU A 53 5.51 -25.85 -1.73
N VAL A 54 4.40 -26.24 -2.37
CA VAL A 54 3.70 -25.39 -3.35
C VAL A 54 3.16 -24.12 -2.70
N LEU A 55 2.50 -24.23 -1.54
CA LEU A 55 1.96 -23.08 -0.81
C LEU A 55 3.07 -22.13 -0.34
N THR A 56 4.19 -22.65 0.13
CA THR A 56 5.33 -21.83 0.59
C THR A 56 5.87 -20.95 -0.54
N SER A 57 6.00 -21.50 -1.75
CA SER A 57 6.41 -20.71 -2.93
C SER A 57 5.42 -19.58 -3.23
N TYR A 58 4.13 -19.87 -3.16
CA TYR A 58 3.09 -18.86 -3.38
C TYR A 58 3.11 -17.75 -2.32
N PHE A 59 3.25 -18.11 -1.05
CA PHE A 59 3.34 -17.14 0.04
C PHE A 59 4.62 -16.30 -0.01
N SER A 60 5.76 -16.89 -0.38
CA SER A 60 7.01 -16.13 -0.55
C SER A 60 6.86 -15.05 -1.62
N ASN A 61 6.22 -15.38 -2.73
CA ASN A 61 5.93 -14.40 -3.78
C ASN A 61 4.96 -13.32 -3.27
N ALA A 62 3.85 -13.71 -2.65
CA ALA A 62 2.86 -12.78 -2.11
C ALA A 62 3.45 -11.82 -1.07
N LEU A 63 4.30 -12.32 -0.18
CA LEU A 63 5.01 -11.52 0.82
C LEU A 63 5.98 -10.53 0.16
N SER A 64 6.73 -10.96 -0.85
CA SER A 64 7.63 -10.08 -1.61
C SER A 64 6.86 -8.94 -2.30
N TYR A 65 5.70 -9.24 -2.90
CA TYR A 65 4.82 -8.23 -3.48
C TYR A 65 4.26 -7.28 -2.42
N ALA A 66 3.84 -7.80 -1.27
CA ALA A 66 3.35 -6.98 -0.16
C ALA A 66 4.42 -6.00 0.33
N ASN A 67 5.65 -6.48 0.55
CA ASN A 67 6.77 -5.63 0.97
C ASN A 67 7.12 -4.57 -0.08
N THR A 68 7.11 -4.93 -1.36
CA THR A 68 7.34 -3.99 -2.46
C THR A 68 6.27 -2.91 -2.52
N ASN A 69 5.00 -3.27 -2.32
CA ASN A 69 3.89 -2.32 -2.34
C ASN A 69 3.88 -1.40 -1.11
N GLN A 70 4.26 -1.92 0.06
CA GLN A 70 4.48 -1.11 1.26
C GLN A 70 5.58 -0.08 1.01
N ASN A 71 6.73 -0.51 0.47
CA ASN A 71 7.84 0.38 0.14
C ASN A 71 7.42 1.46 -0.87
N LYS A 72 6.68 1.11 -1.92
CA LYS A 72 6.14 2.09 -2.88
C LYS A 72 5.23 3.12 -2.20
N THR A 73 4.38 2.70 -1.27
CA THR A 73 3.49 3.62 -0.54
C THR A 73 4.27 4.63 0.29
N VAL A 74 5.33 4.16 0.98
CA VAL A 74 6.25 5.04 1.71
C VAL A 74 6.91 6.04 0.75
N MET A 75 7.44 5.56 -0.37
CA MET A 75 8.13 6.40 -1.36
C MET A 75 7.20 7.46 -1.97
N VAL A 76 5.95 7.13 -2.28
CA VAL A 76 4.94 8.11 -2.76
C VAL A 76 4.69 9.18 -1.70
N ASN A 77 4.58 8.81 -0.44
CA ASN A 77 4.34 9.77 0.64
C ASN A 77 5.54 10.69 0.84
N LEU A 78 6.76 10.13 0.84
CA LEU A 78 8.00 10.91 0.89
C LEU A 78 8.10 11.89 -0.29
N ALA A 79 7.79 11.43 -1.50
CA ALA A 79 7.81 12.27 -2.70
C ALA A 79 6.83 13.45 -2.60
N ARG A 80 5.61 13.21 -2.10
CA ARG A 80 4.61 14.27 -1.88
C ARG A 80 5.03 15.27 -0.81
N ASN A 81 5.63 14.79 0.29
CA ASN A 81 6.13 15.67 1.34
C ASN A 81 7.28 16.54 0.84
N ALA A 82 8.21 15.96 0.09
CA ALA A 82 9.31 16.70 -0.53
C ALA A 82 8.79 17.70 -1.57
N LEU A 83 7.80 17.30 -2.39
CA LEU A 83 7.13 18.21 -3.33
C LEU A 83 6.51 19.40 -2.59
N PHE A 84 5.72 19.14 -1.55
CA PHE A 84 5.10 20.20 -0.76
C PHE A 84 6.11 21.13 -0.07
N TYR A 85 7.28 20.58 0.31
CA TYR A 85 8.37 21.37 0.86
C TYR A 85 8.95 22.32 -0.18
N VAL A 86 9.19 21.88 -1.42
CA VAL A 86 9.73 22.73 -2.49
C VAL A 86 8.70 23.73 -3.04
N GLU A 87 7.41 23.37 -3.06
CA GLU A 87 6.32 24.25 -3.51
C GLU A 87 6.17 25.52 -2.67
N LYS A 88 6.62 25.49 -1.41
CA LYS A 88 6.58 26.62 -0.47
C LYS A 88 7.80 27.53 -0.54
N GLN A 89 8.80 27.19 -1.35
CA GLN A 89 10.00 28.01 -1.46
C GLN A 89 9.76 29.24 -2.32
N ASP A 90 10.70 30.18 -2.22
CA ASP A 90 10.63 31.42 -2.97
C ASP A 90 10.76 31.16 -4.48
N PHE A 91 9.74 31.55 -5.24
CA PHE A 91 9.66 31.31 -6.67
C PHE A 91 10.85 31.94 -7.42
N ASP A 92 11.17 33.20 -7.13
CA ASP A 92 12.23 33.94 -7.82
C ASP A 92 13.61 33.31 -7.56
N LYS A 93 13.84 32.79 -6.34
CA LYS A 93 15.07 32.05 -6.03
C LYS A 93 15.16 30.72 -6.77
N MET A 94 14.06 29.98 -6.84
CA MET A 94 14.02 28.68 -7.53
C MET A 94 14.17 28.87 -9.05
N GLU A 95 13.54 29.90 -9.61
CA GLU A 95 13.67 30.27 -11.01
C GLU A 95 15.14 30.59 -11.37
N LYS A 96 15.82 31.37 -10.53
CA LYS A 96 17.25 31.69 -10.70
C LYS A 96 18.14 30.46 -10.55
N TYR A 97 17.87 29.58 -9.60
CA TYR A 97 18.64 28.36 -9.39
C TYR A 97 18.58 27.42 -10.59
N PHE A 98 17.39 27.26 -11.18
CA PHE A 98 17.25 26.51 -12.43
C PHE A 98 17.77 27.29 -13.65
N ASN A 99 18.49 28.40 -13.45
CA ASN A 99 19.06 29.26 -14.49
C ASN A 99 18.01 29.72 -15.52
N LEU A 100 16.78 29.99 -15.08
CA LEU A 100 15.69 30.39 -15.97
C LEU A 100 15.65 31.92 -16.17
N SER A 101 16.04 32.72 -15.17
CA SER A 101 15.98 34.19 -15.19
C SER A 101 17.26 34.90 -15.66
N GLY A 102 18.15 34.23 -16.37
CA GLY A 102 19.38 34.82 -16.91
C GLY A 102 19.66 34.24 -18.27
N GLY A 103 19.38 35.02 -19.33
CA GLY A 103 19.74 34.69 -20.71
C GLY A 103 21.24 34.65 -20.90
N ASN A 104 21.93 33.71 -20.27
CA ASN A 104 23.28 33.33 -20.67
C ASN A 104 23.10 32.45 -21.92
N PRO A 105 23.42 32.95 -23.13
CA PRO A 105 23.31 32.17 -24.36
C PRO A 105 24.23 30.94 -24.35
N ASN A 106 25.14 30.82 -23.37
CA ASN A 106 26.06 29.70 -23.18
C ASN A 106 25.63 28.75 -22.05
N ALA A 107 24.53 29.00 -21.32
CA ALA A 107 23.94 27.98 -20.46
C ALA A 107 23.42 26.87 -21.39
N SER A 108 24.13 25.76 -21.43
CA SER A 108 23.82 24.65 -22.32
C SER A 108 22.34 24.30 -22.19
N LYS A 109 21.58 24.51 -23.28
CA LYS A 109 20.20 24.07 -23.39
C LYS A 109 20.15 22.58 -23.02
N GLY A 110 19.78 22.25 -21.79
CA GLY A 110 19.60 20.85 -21.36
C GLY A 110 20.26 20.42 -20.05
N SER A 111 21.09 21.24 -19.37
CA SER A 111 21.62 20.85 -18.06
C SER A 111 21.11 21.78 -16.96
N TYR A 112 19.99 21.38 -16.35
CA TYR A 112 19.41 22.05 -15.20
C TYR A 112 19.90 21.38 -13.92
N PRO A 113 20.32 22.14 -12.90
CA PRO A 113 20.75 21.53 -11.65
C PRO A 113 19.59 20.79 -10.99
N ASN A 114 19.88 19.64 -10.39
CA ASN A 114 18.96 18.94 -9.54
C ASN A 114 19.22 19.28 -8.07
N ILE A 115 18.17 19.16 -7.26
CA ILE A 115 18.25 19.32 -5.82
C ILE A 115 18.33 17.90 -5.27
N SER A 116 19.55 17.48 -4.97
CA SER A 116 19.90 16.19 -4.37
C SER A 116 21.01 16.42 -3.36
N THR A 117 21.31 15.42 -2.54
CA THR A 117 22.39 15.51 -1.55
C THR A 117 23.75 15.86 -2.15
N GLU A 118 24.04 15.34 -3.33
CA GLU A 118 25.32 15.54 -4.00
C GLU A 118 25.44 16.94 -4.61
N GLN A 119 24.33 17.47 -5.16
CA GLN A 119 24.30 18.76 -5.86
C GLN A 119 23.96 19.94 -4.93
N CYS A 120 23.33 19.66 -3.78
CA CYS A 120 23.05 20.59 -2.69
C CYS A 120 24.06 20.44 -1.54
N ALA A 121 25.35 20.46 -1.84
CA ALA A 121 26.39 20.76 -0.85
C ALA A 121 26.06 22.07 -0.08
N PRO A 122 26.48 22.23 1.19
CA PRO A 122 25.92 23.17 2.16
C PRO A 122 25.82 24.64 1.69
N ASP A 123 26.63 25.07 0.73
CA ASP A 123 26.65 26.45 0.25
C ASP A 123 25.70 26.72 -0.93
N ARG A 124 25.36 25.72 -1.74
CA ARG A 124 24.57 25.92 -2.98
C ARG A 124 23.07 26.03 -2.73
N CYS A 125 22.57 25.29 -1.73
CA CYS A 125 21.14 25.24 -1.43
C CYS A 125 20.75 25.94 -0.12
N SER A 126 21.72 26.38 0.69
CA SER A 126 21.44 27.15 1.92
C SER A 126 20.71 28.46 1.66
N GLN A 127 20.92 29.09 0.50
CA GLN A 127 20.25 30.34 0.14
C GLN A 127 18.87 30.14 -0.52
N LEU A 128 18.61 28.94 -1.04
CA LEU A 128 17.35 28.58 -1.71
C LEU A 128 16.23 28.32 -0.71
N PHE A 129 16.56 27.64 0.39
CA PHE A 129 15.61 27.18 1.38
C PHE A 129 15.67 28.02 2.63
N ARG A 130 14.51 28.32 3.23
CA ARG A 130 14.44 29.05 4.51
C ARG A 130 15.09 28.30 5.67
N SER A 131 15.16 26.98 5.60
CA SER A 131 15.66 26.11 6.66
C SER A 131 16.48 24.97 6.06
N PRO A 132 17.79 25.18 5.80
CA PRO A 132 18.66 24.19 5.17
C PRO A 132 18.83 22.91 5.99
N GLU A 133 18.74 22.99 7.32
CA GLU A 133 18.78 21.82 8.19
C GLU A 133 17.63 20.84 7.91
N LEU A 134 16.44 21.38 7.58
CA LEU A 134 15.28 20.54 7.22
C LEU A 134 15.47 19.91 5.84
N LEU A 135 16.19 20.56 4.93
CA LEU A 135 16.41 20.05 3.57
C LEU A 135 17.13 18.70 3.59
N GLU A 136 18.14 18.52 4.45
CA GLU A 136 18.86 17.26 4.55
C GLU A 136 17.94 16.10 4.97
N SER A 137 17.06 16.34 5.94
CA SER A 137 16.06 15.36 6.39
C SER A 137 15.00 15.04 5.34
N VAL A 138 14.70 16.01 4.46
CA VAL A 138 13.80 15.83 3.33
C VAL A 138 14.49 15.05 2.21
N LEU A 139 15.77 15.28 1.95
CA LEU A 139 16.49 14.63 0.85
C LEU A 139 16.96 13.21 1.19
N ASN A 140 17.26 12.90 2.46
CA ASN A 140 17.67 11.54 2.88
C ASN A 140 16.93 11.06 4.13
N PRO A 141 15.61 10.84 4.07
CA PRO A 141 14.87 10.29 5.19
C PRO A 141 15.23 8.81 5.41
N SER A 142 15.20 8.38 6.66
CA SER A 142 15.25 6.96 7.05
C SER A 142 13.93 6.56 7.68
N ILE A 143 13.26 5.57 7.09
CA ILE A 143 11.99 5.02 7.60
C ILE A 143 12.20 3.53 7.87
N ASN A 144 12.00 3.11 9.12
CA ASN A 144 12.17 1.71 9.55
C ASN A 144 13.55 1.12 9.21
N GLY A 145 14.61 1.94 9.32
CA GLY A 145 15.99 1.52 9.00
C GLY A 145 16.31 1.46 7.51
N VAL A 146 15.35 1.78 6.62
CA VAL A 146 15.57 1.90 5.18
C VAL A 146 15.91 3.35 4.85
N ALA A 147 17.08 3.58 4.26
CA ALA A 147 17.47 4.90 3.75
C ALA A 147 16.92 5.13 2.34
N TYR A 148 16.33 6.30 2.15
CA TYR A 148 15.82 6.77 0.87
C TYR A 148 16.64 7.97 0.37
N ASN A 149 16.72 8.14 -0.93
CA ASN A 149 17.29 9.32 -1.57
C ASN A 149 16.20 9.99 -2.39
N ILE A 150 16.04 11.30 -2.19
CA ILE A 150 15.10 12.13 -2.93
C ILE A 150 15.87 13.11 -3.81
N THR A 151 15.50 13.16 -5.08
CA THR A 151 16.03 14.12 -6.05
C THR A 151 14.88 14.93 -6.62
N ILE A 152 14.96 16.26 -6.54
CA ILE A 152 14.02 17.17 -7.23
C ILE A 152 14.70 17.67 -8.50
N SER A 153 13.99 17.63 -9.62
CA SER A 153 14.49 18.05 -10.93
C SER A 153 13.47 18.93 -11.63
N TYR A 154 13.94 20.01 -12.25
CA TYR A 154 13.11 20.86 -13.09
C TYR A 154 12.78 20.18 -14.43
N GLN A 155 11.53 20.32 -14.89
CA GLN A 155 11.03 19.68 -16.10
C GLN A 155 11.00 20.65 -17.29
N SER A 156 12.15 20.86 -17.93
CA SER A 156 12.31 21.84 -19.01
C SER A 156 11.47 21.56 -20.24
N GLU A 157 11.31 20.29 -20.61
CA GLU A 157 10.48 19.90 -21.76
C GLU A 157 9.01 20.24 -21.52
N LEU A 158 8.51 19.92 -20.31
CA LEU A 158 7.13 20.23 -19.92
C LEU A 158 6.92 21.75 -19.88
N HIS A 159 7.87 22.49 -19.30
CA HIS A 159 7.78 23.95 -19.27
C HIS A 159 7.80 24.56 -20.68
N SER A 160 8.63 24.02 -21.58
CA SER A 160 8.69 24.46 -22.98
C SER A 160 7.37 24.20 -23.71
N LYS A 161 6.73 23.05 -23.48
CA LYS A 161 5.39 22.74 -24.02
C LYS A 161 4.34 23.70 -23.49
N MET A 162 4.37 24.03 -22.19
CA MET A 162 3.45 25.01 -21.61
C MET A 162 3.62 26.40 -22.24
N LYS A 163 4.85 26.83 -22.52
CA LYS A 163 5.13 28.12 -23.20
C LYS A 163 4.64 28.15 -24.65
N ALA A 164 4.60 27.00 -25.33
CA ALA A 164 4.16 26.90 -26.72
C ALA A 164 2.63 26.78 -26.86
N GLU A 165 1.93 26.36 -25.81
CA GLU A 165 0.47 26.13 -25.83
C GLU A 165 -0.27 27.41 -25.37
N GLY A 166 -1.02 28.06 -26.27
CA GLY A 166 -1.56 29.41 -26.05
C GLY A 166 -2.36 29.61 -24.74
N SER A 167 -3.13 28.62 -24.30
CA SER A 167 -3.89 28.70 -23.04
C SER A 167 -3.02 28.52 -21.78
N LYS A 168 -1.85 27.87 -21.90
CA LYS A 168 -0.92 27.59 -20.80
C LYS A 168 0.32 28.50 -20.80
N ALA A 169 0.55 29.23 -21.89
CA ALA A 169 1.67 30.13 -22.05
C ALA A 169 1.70 31.24 -21.00
N GLU A 170 0.53 31.78 -20.64
CA GLU A 170 0.42 32.76 -19.56
C GLU A 170 0.68 32.14 -18.19
N MET A 171 0.23 30.90 -17.95
CA MET A 171 0.48 30.19 -16.69
C MET A 171 1.94 29.78 -16.52
N ALA A 172 2.65 29.50 -17.62
CA ALA A 172 4.06 29.14 -17.61
C ALA A 172 4.95 30.24 -17.00
N LYS A 173 4.50 31.50 -16.99
CA LYS A 173 5.23 32.60 -16.33
C LYS A 173 5.27 32.47 -14.81
N TYR A 174 4.31 31.74 -14.23
CA TYR A 174 4.09 31.67 -12.78
C TYR A 174 4.21 30.24 -12.23
N LEU A 175 4.53 29.26 -13.08
CA LEU A 175 4.59 27.85 -12.74
C LEU A 175 5.92 27.24 -13.17
N LEU A 176 6.70 26.73 -12.22
CA LEU A 176 7.90 25.95 -12.51
C LEU A 176 7.58 24.46 -12.33
N PRO A 177 7.47 23.68 -13.42
CA PRO A 177 7.22 22.26 -13.30
C PRO A 177 8.44 21.55 -12.73
N VAL A 178 8.21 20.77 -11.68
CA VAL A 178 9.24 19.98 -10.99
C VAL A 178 8.82 18.52 -10.91
N LYS A 179 9.81 17.65 -10.81
CA LYS A 179 9.67 16.21 -10.67
C LYS A 179 10.48 15.75 -9.46
N VAL A 180 9.81 15.09 -8.53
CA VAL A 180 10.43 14.49 -7.35
C VAL A 180 10.58 13.00 -7.59
N THR A 181 11.82 12.51 -7.51
CA THR A 181 12.15 11.10 -7.68
C THR A 181 12.68 10.57 -6.35
N VAL A 182 12.07 9.51 -5.84
CA VAL A 182 12.49 8.83 -4.61
C VAL A 182 13.04 7.47 -5.00
N SER A 183 14.21 7.12 -4.47
CA SER A 183 14.82 5.79 -4.60
C SER A 183 15.14 5.22 -3.22
N SER A 184 15.21 3.89 -3.11
CA SER A 184 15.56 3.18 -1.89
C SER A 184 16.88 2.44 -2.09
N SER A 185 17.69 2.39 -1.03
CA SER A 185 18.95 1.65 -1.00
C SER A 185 18.79 0.11 -0.98
N ILE A 186 17.60 -0.40 -0.63
CA ILE A 186 17.38 -1.83 -0.29
C ILE A 186 16.47 -2.56 -1.30
N GLY A 187 15.90 -1.86 -2.28
CA GLY A 187 14.98 -2.44 -3.26
C GLY A 187 15.43 -2.17 -4.70
N GLY A 188 15.46 -3.21 -5.55
CA GLY A 188 15.84 -3.10 -6.96
C GLY A 188 15.13 -1.93 -7.64
N SER A 189 15.94 -1.02 -8.22
CA SER A 189 15.76 0.17 -9.10
C SER A 189 14.38 0.85 -9.29
N ASN A 190 13.36 0.51 -8.52
CA ASN A 190 12.00 1.02 -8.69
C ASN A 190 11.89 2.37 -8.01
N ALA A 191 12.32 3.41 -8.71
CA ALA A 191 12.09 4.78 -8.29
C ALA A 191 10.59 5.11 -8.35
N THR A 192 10.13 5.90 -7.39
CA THR A 192 8.78 6.49 -7.41
C THR A 192 8.89 7.94 -7.81
N ILE A 193 8.00 8.38 -8.70
CA ILE A 193 8.01 9.71 -9.27
C ILE A 193 6.70 10.41 -8.93
N VAL A 194 6.80 11.65 -8.45
CA VAL A 194 5.68 12.56 -8.26
C VAL A 194 6.01 13.89 -8.93
N GLU A 195 5.05 14.43 -9.67
CA GLU A 195 5.18 15.69 -10.41
C GLU A 195 4.34 16.80 -9.77
N GLY A 196 4.78 18.04 -9.90
CA GLY A 196 4.06 19.21 -9.40
C GLY A 196 4.65 20.52 -9.91
N TYR A 197 4.21 21.63 -9.31
CA TYR A 197 4.57 22.98 -9.76
C TYR A 197 4.92 23.89 -8.59
N ILE A 198 6.06 24.58 -8.67
CA ILE A 198 6.33 25.71 -7.79
C ILE A 198 5.57 26.92 -8.35
N THR A 199 4.80 27.58 -7.50
CA THR A 199 3.90 28.68 -7.89
C THR A 199 4.48 30.03 -7.45
N ASP A 200 4.34 31.05 -8.29
CA ASP A 200 4.59 32.43 -7.87
C ASP A 200 3.48 32.87 -6.90
N GLY A 201 3.84 33.51 -5.79
CA GLY A 201 2.88 34.07 -4.84
C GLY A 201 1.99 35.17 -5.42
N ARG A 202 2.35 35.73 -6.59
CA ARG A 202 1.59 36.78 -7.29
C ARG A 202 0.26 36.30 -7.91
N ILE A 203 0.09 34.99 -8.10
CA ILE A 203 -1.13 34.40 -8.68
C ILE A 203 -2.05 33.78 -7.63
N ARG A 204 -1.87 34.14 -6.35
CA ARG A 204 -2.56 33.55 -5.20
C ARG A 204 -3.51 34.52 -4.51
#